data_AF-A0A3C0FVS9-F1
#
_entry.id   AF-A0A3C0FVS9-F1
#
_cell.length_a   1.000
_cell.length_b   1.000
_cell.length_c   1.000
_cell.angle_alpha   90.00
_cell.angle_beta   90.00
_cell.angle_gamma   90.00
#
_symmetry.space_group_name_H-M   'P 1'
#
loop_
_entity.id
_entity.type
_entity.pdbx_description
1 polymer ?
#
loop_
_entity_poly.entity_id
_entity_poly.type
_entity_poly.pdbx_seq_one_letter_code
_entity_poly.pdbx_strand_id
1 'polypeptide(L)' 'KCHGVNAKKESMNASGISVGDLILSRAADESIDLMVCGAYGRPRLRELMLGGVTQHLLRHMTVPVLMSH' A
#
# COMPACT_ATOMS: atom_id res chain seq x y z
N LYS A 1 10.87 13.36 -12.27
CA LYS A 1 12.08 12.74 -12.86
C LYS A 1 12.45 11.55 -11.99
N CYS A 2 12.62 10.36 -12.55
CA CYS A 2 13.10 9.20 -11.80
C CYS A 2 14.62 9.29 -11.76
N HIS A 3 15.21 9.39 -10.57
CA HIS A 3 16.63 9.71 -10.33
C HIS A 3 17.57 8.53 -10.65
N GLY A 4 17.51 7.99 -11.87
CA GLY A 4 18.22 6.77 -12.26
C GLY A 4 17.56 5.47 -11.76
N VAL A 5 16.37 5.56 -11.17
CA VAL A 5 15.60 4.41 -10.68
C VAL A 5 14.58 3.99 -11.72
N ASN A 6 14.46 2.68 -11.96
CA ASN A 6 13.35 2.14 -12.75
C ASN A 6 12.06 2.26 -11.94
N ALA A 7 11.19 3.19 -12.33
CA ALA A 7 9.95 3.46 -11.62
C ALA A 7 8.79 3.48 -12.62
N LYS A 8 7.76 2.70 -12.30
CA LYS A 8 6.51 2.64 -13.04
C LYS A 8 5.42 3.30 -12.20
N LYS A 9 4.68 4.23 -12.80
CA LYS A 9 3.49 4.83 -12.19
C LYS A 9 2.26 4.07 -12.68
N GLU A 10 1.44 3.60 -11.75
CA GLU A 10 0.17 2.96 -12.05
C GLU A 10 -0.96 3.62 -11.25
N SER A 11 -2.13 3.73 -11.87
CA SER A 11 -3.38 4.14 -11.22
C SER A 11 -4.40 3.03 -11.46
N MET A 12 -5.01 2.53 -10.40
CA MET A 12 -5.96 1.41 -10.46
C MET A 12 -7.27 1.80 -9.78
N ASN A 13 -8.39 1.35 -10.35
CA ASN A 13 -9.71 1.55 -9.77
C ASN A 13 -10.11 0.34 -8.94
N ALA A 14 -10.42 0.54 -7.67
CA ALA A 14 -10.92 -0.51 -6.76
C ALA A 14 -12.40 -0.82 -7.02
N SER A 15 -12.70 -1.33 -8.21
CA SER A 15 -14.08 -1.60 -8.65
C SER A 15 -14.54 -2.94 -8.09
N GLY A 16 -15.33 -2.92 -7.01
CA GLY A 16 -15.94 -4.13 -6.45
C GLY A 16 -15.04 -4.94 -5.50
N ILE A 17 -13.83 -4.47 -5.18
CA ILE A 17 -12.96 -5.06 -4.16
C ILE A 17 -12.40 -3.97 -3.23
N SER A 18 -11.97 -4.36 -2.04
CA SER A 18 -11.37 -3.40 -1.11
C SER A 18 -10.03 -2.88 -1.68
N VAL A 19 -9.69 -1.63 -1.35
CA VAL A 19 -8.39 -1.04 -1.73
C VAL A 19 -7.22 -1.87 -1.19
N GLY A 20 -7.39 -2.46 0.01
CA GLY A 20 -6.38 -3.32 0.61
C GLY A 20 -6.14 -4.58 -0.21
N ASP A 21 -7.21 -5.27 -0.61
CA ASP A 21 -7.11 -6.49 -1.43
C ASP A 21 -6.53 -6.21 -2.81
N LEU A 22 -6.90 -5.07 -3.42
CA LEU A 22 -6.34 -4.64 -4.70
C LEU A 22 -4.82 -4.46 -4.61
N ILE A 23 -4.34 -3.81 -3.55
CA ILE A 23 -2.91 -3.58 -3.32
C ILE A 23 -2.18 -4.91 -3.03
N LEU A 24 -2.77 -5.80 -2.23
CA LEU A 24 -2.18 -7.11 -1.92
C LEU A 24 -2.09 -8.02 -3.14
N SER A 25 -3.15 -8.09 -3.94
CA SER A 25 -3.16 -8.82 -5.20
C SER A 25 -2.05 -8.31 -6.11
N ARG A 26 -1.93 -6.98 -6.24
CA ARG A 26 -0.89 -6.38 -7.07
C ARG A 26 0.52 -6.69 -6.57
N ALA A 27 0.73 -6.64 -5.26
CA ALA A 27 2.01 -6.95 -4.65
C ALA A 27 2.41 -8.41 -4.88
N ALA A 28 1.43 -9.34 -4.83
CA ALA A 28 1.64 -10.74 -5.16
C ALA A 28 1.94 -10.95 -6.66
N ASP A 29 1.17 -10.31 -7.55
CA ASP A 29 1.32 -10.46 -9.01
C ASP A 29 2.70 -9.99 -9.53
N GLU A 30 3.27 -8.94 -8.92
CA GLU A 30 4.59 -8.40 -9.31
C GLU A 30 5.73 -8.95 -8.45
N SER A 31 5.45 -9.83 -7.50
CA SER A 31 6.46 -10.34 -6.56
C SER A 31 7.24 -9.20 -5.88
N ILE A 32 6.53 -8.22 -5.33
CA ILE A 32 7.15 -7.05 -4.69
C ILE A 32 7.86 -7.49 -3.40
N ASP A 33 9.16 -7.25 -3.30
CA ASP A 33 9.93 -7.64 -2.10
C ASP A 33 9.78 -6.68 -0.90
N LEU A 34 9.29 -5.45 -1.13
CA LEU A 34 9.09 -4.43 -0.10
C LEU A 34 8.00 -3.44 -0.48
N MET A 35 7.01 -3.24 0.40
CA MET A 35 6.02 -2.18 0.22
C MET A 35 6.34 -0.98 1.12
N VAL A 36 6.40 0.21 0.52
CA VAL A 36 6.53 1.46 1.27
C VAL A 36 5.19 2.18 1.28
N CYS A 37 4.66 2.43 2.48
CA CYS A 37 3.43 3.18 2.67
C CYS A 37 3.73 4.51 3.36
N GLY A 38 3.29 5.61 2.76
CA GLY A 38 3.37 6.93 3.39
C GLY A 38 2.41 7.02 4.56
N ALA A 39 2.92 7.26 5.77
CA ALA A 39 2.14 7.54 6.97
C ALA A 39 1.83 9.04 7.15
N TYR A 40 2.33 9.91 6.27
CA TYR A 40 2.16 11.35 6.36
C TYR A 40 0.90 11.85 5.64
N GLY A 41 0.12 12.71 6.31
CA GLY A 41 -0.71 13.70 5.59
C GLY A 41 -2.13 13.95 6.09
N ARG A 42 -2.73 13.12 6.95
CA ARG A 42 -4.10 13.39 7.47
C ARG A 42 -4.31 12.85 8.89
N PRO A 43 -4.94 13.60 9.81
CA PRO A 43 -5.38 13.10 11.13
C PRO A 43 -6.18 11.79 11.02
N ARG A 44 -6.96 11.64 9.95
CA ARG A 44 -7.74 10.44 9.61
C ARG A 44 -6.90 9.18 9.34
N LEU A 45 -5.63 9.29 8.92
CA LEU A 45 -4.79 8.11 8.69
C LEU A 45 -4.33 7.47 10.02
N ARG A 46 -4.16 8.28 11.07
CA ARG A 46 -3.90 7.79 12.44
C ARG A 46 -5.13 7.13 13.07
N GLU A 47 -6.34 7.63 12.77
CA GLU A 47 -7.59 6.91 13.08
C GLU A 47 -7.75 5.63 12.25
N LEU A 48 -7.37 5.65 10.97
CA LEU A 48 -7.45 4.48 10.08
C LEU A 48 -6.49 3.34 10.50
N MET A 49 -5.35 3.67 11.09
CA MET A 49 -4.43 2.70 11.72
C MET A 49 -5.08 1.89 12.84
N LEU A 50 -6.13 2.43 13.49
CA LEU A 50 -6.86 1.76 14.57
C LEU A 50 -8.04 0.91 14.06
N GLY A 51 -8.37 0.90 12.76
CA GLY A 51 -9.50 0.10 12.25
C GLY A 51 -9.88 0.19 10.77
N GLY A 52 -8.93 0.32 9.83
CA GLY A 52 -9.24 0.49 8.39
C GLY A 52 -8.30 -0.22 7.41
N VAL A 53 -8.24 0.27 6.16
CA VAL A 53 -7.50 -0.34 5.02
C VAL A 53 -6.04 -0.63 5.37
N THR A 54 -5.36 0.25 6.11
CA THR A 54 -3.97 0.03 6.51
C THR A 54 -3.82 -1.13 7.50
N GLN A 55 -4.77 -1.32 8.43
CA GLN A 55 -4.76 -2.47 9.32
C GLN A 55 -5.05 -3.77 8.57
N HIS A 56 -5.98 -3.73 7.61
CA HIS A 56 -6.27 -4.87 6.72
C HIS A 56 -5.03 -5.27 5.91
N LEU A 57 -4.33 -4.29 5.34
CA LEU A 57 -3.06 -4.49 4.65
C LEU A 57 -2.03 -5.13 5.59
N LEU A 58 -1.75 -4.53 6.74
CA LEU A 58 -0.75 -5.04 7.69
C LEU A 58 -1.06 -6.46 8.19
N ARG A 59 -2.35 -6.83 8.28
CA ARG A 59 -2.76 -8.17 8.72
C ARG A 59 -2.62 -9.24 7.65
N HIS A 60 -2.91 -8.91 6.39
CA HIS A 60 -2.98 -9.90 5.30
C HIS A 60 -1.79 -9.86 4.36
N MET A 61 -0.82 -9.00 4.66
CA MET A 61 0.31 -8.82 3.79
C MET A 61 1.28 -9.99 3.81
N THR A 62 1.76 -10.33 2.62
CA THR A 62 2.72 -11.39 2.35
C THR A 62 4.17 -10.94 2.32
N VAL A 63 4.43 -9.63 2.32
CA VAL A 63 5.78 -9.03 2.22
C VAL A 63 6.02 -7.98 3.33
N PRO A 64 7.24 -7.48 3.57
CA PRO A 64 7.46 -6.45 4.59
C PRO A 64 6.84 -5.08 4.23
N VAL A 65 6.18 -4.40 5.19
CA VAL A 65 5.81 -2.96 5.06
C VAL A 65 6.84 -2.08 5.74
N LEU A 66 7.35 -1.08 5.03
CA LEU A 66 7.96 0.10 5.63
C LEU A 66 6.94 1.24 5.68
N MET A 67 6.67 1.75 6.88
CA MET A 67 5.89 2.97 7.06
C MET A 67 6.83 4.17 7.08
N SER A 68 6.81 5.00 6.05
CA SER A 68 7.60 6.24 6.00
C SER A 68 6.79 7.41 6.53
N HIS A 69 7.36 8.12 7.51
CA HIS A 69 6.93 9.47 7.91
C HIS A 69 7.48 10.51 6.93
#